data_AF-A0A662C7L6-F1
#
_entry.id   AF-A0A662C7L6-F1
#
_cell.length_a   1.000
_cell.length_b   1.000
_cell.length_c   1.000
_cell.angle_alpha   90.00
_cell.angle_beta   90.00
_cell.angle_gamma   90.00
#
_symmetry.space_group_name_H-M   'P 1'
#
loop_
_entity.id
_entity.type
_entity.pdbx_description
1 polymer ?
#
loop_
_entity_poly.entity_id
_entity_poly.type
_entity_poly.pdbx_seq_one_letter_code
_entity_poly.pdbx_strand_id
1 'polypeptide(L)'
;IPLLVSRTKVFVLGKYGPSGGVVCPRCELPFSRAVFSPNLLVGKLVRCPHCGKISVLPRASNDRLREAESRYTQVDEPGMIHPGKEDLQKQLDESRFED
;
A
#
# COMPACT_ATOMS: atom_id res chain seq x y z
N ILE A 1 -10.10 -17.99 19.24
CA ILE A 1 -10.21 -16.59 18.77
C ILE A 1 -9.46 -16.52 17.45
N PRO A 2 -10.12 -16.53 16.28
CA PRO A 2 -9.39 -16.61 15.03
C PRO A 2 -8.63 -15.31 14.79
N LEU A 3 -7.32 -15.44 14.63
CA LEU A 3 -6.39 -14.37 14.26
C LEU A 3 -6.84 -13.81 12.91
N LEU A 4 -7.30 -12.56 12.93
CA LEU A 4 -7.62 -11.78 11.74
C LEU A 4 -6.39 -11.77 10.83
N VAL A 5 -6.46 -12.52 9.72
CA VAL A 5 -5.47 -12.56 8.65
C VAL A 5 -5.37 -11.15 8.07
N SER A 6 -4.46 -10.35 8.60
CA SER A 6 -3.98 -9.12 7.97
C SER A 6 -3.24 -9.52 6.72
N ARG A 7 -3.95 -9.64 5.59
CA ARG A 7 -3.33 -9.54 4.27
C ARG A 7 -2.71 -8.15 4.19
N THR A 8 -1.41 -8.06 4.44
CA THR A 8 -0.61 -6.88 4.18
C THR A 8 -0.70 -6.62 2.67
N LYS A 9 -1.61 -5.72 2.28
CA LYS A 9 -1.71 -5.29 0.87
C LYS A 9 -0.42 -4.54 0.57
N VAL A 10 0.41 -5.15 -0.28
CA VAL A 10 1.59 -4.48 -0.84
C VAL A 10 1.09 -3.26 -1.61
N PHE A 11 1.43 -2.09 -1.10
CA PHE A 11 1.18 -0.83 -1.77
C PHE A 11 2.23 -0.66 -2.87
N VAL A 12 1.78 -0.37 -4.09
CA VAL A 12 2.66 -0.09 -5.23
C VAL A 12 2.26 1.26 -5.80
N LEU A 13 3.21 2.20 -5.83
CA LEU A 13 3.05 3.52 -6.43
C LEU A 13 2.70 3.40 -7.92
N GLY A 14 1.88 4.32 -8.44
CA GLY A 14 1.43 4.33 -9.83
C GLY A 14 0.49 3.19 -10.23
N LYS A 15 0.36 2.11 -9.44
CA LYS A 15 -0.53 0.99 -9.71
C LYS A 15 -1.76 1.06 -8.82
N TYR A 16 -2.80 1.71 -9.35
CA TYR A 16 -4.12 1.74 -8.75
C TYR A 16 -5.02 0.65 -9.35
N GLY A 17 -5.69 -0.12 -8.49
CA GLY A 17 -6.67 -1.12 -8.93
C GLY A 17 -7.87 -0.51 -9.67
N PRO A 18 -8.82 -1.32 -10.16
CA PRO A 18 -9.98 -0.85 -10.94
C PRO A 18 -10.88 0.14 -10.19
N SER A 19 -10.81 0.14 -8.85
CA SER A 19 -11.54 1.09 -8.00
C SER A 19 -10.84 2.43 -7.83
N GLY A 20 -9.67 2.63 -8.42
CA GLY A 20 -8.85 3.83 -8.34
C GLY A 20 -8.08 4.00 -7.03
N GLY A 21 -7.34 5.10 -6.95
CA GLY A 21 -6.59 5.51 -5.77
C GLY A 21 -7.36 6.44 -4.83
N VAL A 22 -6.87 6.54 -3.60
CA VAL A 22 -7.24 7.53 -2.58
C VAL A 22 -5.98 8.10 -1.96
N VAL A 23 -6.07 9.32 -1.44
CA VAL A 23 -5.02 9.92 -0.62
C VAL A 23 -5.51 9.96 0.82
N CYS A 24 -4.73 9.42 1.76
CA CYS A 24 -5.07 9.50 3.18
C CYS A 24 -4.92 10.95 3.66
N PRO A 25 -5.92 11.58 4.31
CA PRO A 25 -5.77 12.96 4.82
C PRO A 25 -4.82 13.07 6.03
N ARG A 26 -4.40 11.93 6.59
CA ARG A 26 -3.57 11.89 7.81
C ARG A 26 -2.12 11.51 7.55
N CYS A 27 -1.90 10.61 6.60
CA CYS A 27 -0.55 10.24 6.17
C CYS A 27 -0.14 10.97 4.90
N GLU A 28 -1.11 11.54 4.18
CA GLU A 28 -0.92 12.16 2.87
C GLU A 28 -0.39 11.21 1.79
N LEU A 29 -0.47 9.90 2.08
CA LEU A 29 0.00 8.83 1.21
C LEU A 29 -1.09 8.42 0.22
N PRO A 30 -0.75 8.26 -1.07
CA PRO A 30 -1.64 7.65 -2.02
C PRO A 30 -1.72 6.14 -1.75
N PHE A 31 -2.89 5.53 -1.88
CA PHE A 31 -3.06 4.08 -1.81
C PHE A 31 -4.24 3.59 -2.63
N SER A 32 -4.24 2.30 -3.00
CA SER A 32 -5.32 1.67 -3.76
C SER A 32 -6.58 1.47 -2.92
N ARG A 33 -7.74 1.90 -3.44
CA ARG A 33 -9.04 1.61 -2.82
C ARG A 33 -9.36 0.12 -2.91
N ALA A 34 -9.98 -0.42 -1.87
CA ALA A 34 -10.53 -1.77 -1.93
C ALA A 34 -11.82 -1.78 -2.77
N VAL A 35 -11.93 -2.77 -3.66
CA VAL A 35 -13.10 -2.96 -4.54
C VAL A 35 -14.36 -3.20 -3.73
N PHE A 36 -14.26 -4.05 -2.70
CA PHE A 36 -15.37 -4.47 -1.84
C PHE A 36 -15.65 -3.54 -0.66
N SER A 37 -15.13 -2.30 -0.65
CA SER A 37 -15.45 -1.35 0.43
C SER A 37 -16.89 -0.83 0.32
N PRO A 38 -17.65 -0.75 1.44
CA PRO A 38 -19.01 -0.23 1.45
C PRO A 38 -19.02 1.27 1.07
N ASN A 39 -19.95 1.63 0.18
CA ASN A 39 -20.20 3.03 -0.23
C ASN A 39 -21.10 3.70 0.81
N LEU A 40 -20.63 4.76 1.45
CA LEU A 40 -21.37 5.53 2.47
C LEU A 40 -21.88 6.87 1.90
N LEU A 41 -22.38 6.88 0.66
CA LEU A 41 -22.85 8.06 -0.12
C LEU A 41 -21.79 9.14 -0.40
N VAL A 42 -21.03 9.59 0.59
CA VAL A 42 -19.97 10.61 0.48
C VAL A 42 -18.60 10.05 0.10
N GLY A 43 -18.47 8.72 0.04
CA GLY A 43 -17.22 8.04 -0.25
C GLY A 43 -17.27 6.54 0.05
N LYS A 44 -16.13 5.86 -0.03
CA LYS A 44 -15.99 4.48 0.45
C LYS A 44 -15.33 4.48 1.81
N LEU A 45 -15.78 3.59 2.69
CA LEU A 45 -15.07 3.28 3.92
C LEU A 45 -13.78 2.54 3.57
N VAL A 46 -12.65 3.20 3.75
CA VAL A 46 -11.33 2.65 3.45
C VAL A 46 -10.48 2.65 4.71
N ARG A 47 -9.76 1.55 4.91
CA ARG A 47 -8.71 1.45 5.92
C ARG A 47 -7.38 1.76 5.27
N CYS A 48 -6.67 2.75 5.80
CA CYS A 48 -5.33 3.08 5.33
C CYS A 48 -4.35 1.95 5.70
N PRO A 49 -3.56 1.41 4.76
CA PRO A 49 -2.56 0.39 5.07
C PRO A 49 -1.34 0.95 5.83
N HIS A 50 -1.12 2.28 5.79
CA HIS A 50 0.03 2.93 6.44
C HIS A 50 -0.24 3.27 7.91
N CYS A 51 -1.30 4.04 8.21
CA CYS A 51 -1.65 4.37 9.61
C CYS A 51 -2.67 3.43 10.26
N GLY A 52 -3.24 2.48 9.51
CA GLY A 52 -4.25 1.56 10.02
C GLY A 52 -5.62 2.18 10.31
N LYS A 53 -5.80 3.50 10.14
CA LYS A 53 -7.05 4.20 10.44
C LYS A 53 -8.11 4.00 9.37
N ILE A 54 -9.35 3.97 9.82
CA ILE A 54 -10.53 3.87 8.96
C ILE A 54 -11.03 5.28 8.69
N SER A 55 -11.29 5.60 7.42
CA SER A 55 -11.80 6.90 6.99
C SER A 55 -12.74 6.72 5.79
N VAL A 56 -13.69 7.64 5.64
CA VAL A 56 -14.58 7.66 4.47
C VAL A 56 -14.00 8.65 3.47
N LEU A 57 -13.52 8.14 2.34
CA LEU A 57 -12.84 8.98 1.33
C LEU A 57 -13.52 8.83 -0.04
N PRO A 58 -13.65 9.90 -0.83
CA PRO A 58 -14.03 9.82 -2.24
C PRO A 58 -12.86 9.28 -3.09
N ARG A 59 -13.10 9.02 -4.38
CA ARG A 59 -12.01 8.70 -5.32
C ARG A 59 -11.14 9.94 -5.50
N ALA A 60 -9.81 9.79 -5.42
CA ALA A 60 -8.90 10.89 -5.72
C ALA A 60 -8.78 11.08 -7.25
N SER A 61 -8.71 12.33 -7.69
CA SER A 61 -8.37 12.69 -9.07
C SER A 61 -6.94 12.28 -9.39
N ASN A 62 -6.63 12.05 -10.68
CA ASN A 62 -5.30 11.64 -11.11
C ASN A 62 -4.21 12.66 -10.71
N ASP A 63 -4.52 13.95 -10.85
CA ASP A 63 -3.64 15.05 -10.43
C ASP A 63 -3.27 14.99 -8.94
N ARG A 64 -4.27 14.81 -8.07
CA ARG A 64 -4.07 14.65 -6.61
C ARG A 64 -3.28 13.40 -6.25
N LEU A 65 -3.44 12.32 -7.00
CA LEU A 65 -2.62 11.12 -6.80
C LEU A 65 -1.16 11.40 -7.15
N ARG A 66 -0.93 12.05 -8.30
CA ARG A 66 0.43 12.39 -8.76
C ARG A 66 1.16 13.34 -7.82
N GLU A 67 0.45 14.31 -7.26
CA GLU A 67 0.97 15.20 -6.23
C GLU A 67 1.38 14.41 -4.97
N ALA A 68 0.50 13.52 -4.48
CA ALA A 68 0.77 12.70 -3.32
C ALA A 68 1.90 11.67 -3.56
N GLU A 69 2.01 11.14 -4.77
CA GLU A 69 3.11 10.27 -5.19
C GLU A 69 4.44 11.02 -5.17
N SER A 70 4.46 12.26 -5.68
CA SER A 70 5.65 13.11 -5.65
C SER A 70 6.10 13.40 -4.22
N ARG A 71 5.15 13.65 -3.30
CA ARG A 71 5.47 13.81 -1.87
C ARG A 71 6.01 12.53 -1.26
N TYR A 72 5.45 11.38 -1.62
CA TYR A 72 5.96 10.10 -1.13
C TYR A 72 7.40 9.87 -1.56
N THR A 73 7.72 10.06 -2.84
CA THR A 73 9.10 9.94 -3.35
C THR A 73 10.07 10.91 -2.67
N GLN A 74 9.62 12.11 -2.28
CA GLN A 74 10.45 13.07 -1.55
C GLN A 74 10.70 12.68 -0.09
N VAL A 75 9.83 11.88 0.51
CA VAL A 75 9.90 11.49 1.93
C VAL A 75 10.45 10.06 2.11
N ASP A 76 10.35 9.22 1.08
CA ASP A 76 10.66 7.79 1.10
C ASP A 76 11.96 7.50 0.31
N GLU A 77 13.10 8.02 0.77
CA GLU A 77 14.39 7.34 0.60
C GLU A 77 14.79 6.62 1.91
N PRO A 78 14.10 5.53 2.26
CA PRO A 78 14.86 4.37 2.71
C PRO A 78 14.29 3.05 2.15
N GLY A 79 15.00 2.48 1.17
CA GLY A 79 15.16 1.03 1.00
C GLY A 79 13.91 0.15 1.00
N MET A 80 13.02 0.29 0.00
CA MET A 80 12.13 -0.84 -0.35
C MET A 80 12.96 -1.98 -0.95
N ILE A 81 13.50 -2.84 -0.09
CA ILE A 81 13.94 -4.17 -0.52
C ILE A 81 12.67 -4.94 -0.87
N HIS A 82 12.40 -5.06 -2.17
CA HIS A 82 11.71 -6.21 -2.69
C HIS A 82 12.73 -7.36 -2.67
N PRO A 83 12.70 -8.32 -1.73
CA PRO A 83 13.40 -9.56 -1.98
C PRO A 83 12.62 -10.22 -3.12
N GLY A 84 13.08 -10.01 -4.35
CA GLY A 84 12.75 -10.89 -5.45
C GLY A 84 13.03 -12.31 -4.96
N LYS A 85 12.12 -13.25 -5.24
CA LYS A 85 12.23 -14.64 -4.75
C LYS A 85 13.59 -15.28 -5.05
N GLU A 86 14.27 -14.80 -6.09
CA GLU A 86 15.64 -15.12 -6.49
C GLU A 86 16.72 -14.75 -5.44
N ASP A 87 16.59 -13.63 -4.75
CA ASP A 87 17.57 -13.16 -3.76
C ASP A 87 17.47 -13.97 -2.46
N LEU A 88 16.23 -14.30 -2.07
CA LEU A 88 15.95 -15.16 -0.92
C LEU A 88 16.52 -16.58 -1.10
N GLN A 89 16.56 -17.06 -2.35
CA GLN A 89 17.03 -18.40 -2.68
C GLN A 89 18.56 -18.51 -2.65
N LYS A 90 19.28 -17.43 -3.00
CA LYS A 90 20.74 -17.36 -2.85
C LYS A 90 21.18 -17.35 -1.39
N GLN A 91 20.52 -16.57 -0.54
CA GLN A 91 20.84 -16.51 0.90
C GLN A 91 20.65 -17.86 1.62
N LEU A 92 19.66 -18.66 1.18
CA LEU A 92 19.43 -20.01 1.72
C LEU A 92 20.44 -21.04 1.19
N ASP A 93 20.98 -20.84 -0.01
CA ASP A 93 22.00 -21.69 -0.60
C ASP A 93 23.35 -21.46 0.09
N GLU A 94 23.74 -20.20 0.34
CA GLU A 94 25.01 -19.90 1.03
C GLU A 94 25.05 -20.47 2.46
N SER A 95 23.94 -20.42 3.20
CA SER A 95 23.87 -21.00 4.55
C SER A 95 23.87 -22.54 4.57
N ARG A 96 23.75 -23.21 3.42
CA ARG A 96 23.72 -24.68 3.30
C ARG A 96 25.12 -25.30 3.21
N PHE A 97 26.15 -24.51 2.89
CA PHE A 97 27.52 -24.99 2.70
C PHE A 97 28.43 -24.79 3.93
N GLU A 98 27.92 -24.23 5.03
CA GLU A 98 28.59 -24.24 6.33
C GLU A 98 28.22 -25.51 7.12
N ASP A 99 28.77 -26.66 6.70
CA ASP A 99 29.03 -27.85 7.53
C ASP A 99 30.31 -28.55 7.04
#